data_AF-A0A8T4ZVW8-F1
#
_entry.id   AF-A0A8T4ZVW8-F1
#
_cell.length_a   1.000
_cell.length_b   1.000
_cell.length_c   1.000
_cell.angle_alpha   90.00
_cell.angle_beta   90.00
_cell.angle_gamma   90.00
#
_symmetry.space_group_name_H-M   'P 1'
#
loop_
_entity.id
_entity.type
_entity.pdbx_description
1 polymer ?
#
loop_
_entity_poly.entity_id
_entity_poly.type
_entity_poly.pdbx_seq_one_letter_code
_entity_poly.pdbx_strand_id
1 'polypeptide(L)'
;MVTCHCEEQNVSRTEIAERLHEIQGKKCFICGRPIDLNSGDWQIDHIVPRAAGGKDEPQNFALTHEICNKKKLDSDLRVARCMFKYEEMKEKYGKRGFNHPNLGDFLEEFGGAKYPLKISKINDEIEYEFWHISTIKSDKSNLYKDALSGLNYSFISLPIEYIYHDDRINPRAIGSRVKGLIEEFLHGRPQLHVSLAWTKIEHGKAEVKVFDGQHKIAAQLLLGVREFPLRVFLVNNEKDLDLLLVTNTRAGTVLRQVAFDMSVQRFLGSQIYWEKIDQYRQLKGLEENDLSFSEKDLITFFKGEHRELKKYIIDDVRTYVIHSPENKLKDYIEFGGRAAEKPLSYSTIEKTFFTFFINKEPLETPLSYKLEVGENPRQLEKEQLIKLMNMFAEEILIGKYDVDIGSAKIEEKLRKGENIPDNHLRAIRLTREEVLYNILRYVRDCIKRYFLLAMGKSVEDKELFQYKFPEQLWGHIRKVIQNIANMPLWINRDTGLSSAIFGGKQSYDYWKTLFDTGKTPQGVAVLPKGLSLDELLT
;
A
#
# COMPACT_ATOMS: atom_id res chain seq x y z
N MET A 1 41.27 7.96 63.12
CA MET A 1 39.84 8.31 63.07
C MET A 1 39.69 9.35 61.97
N VAL A 2 39.02 9.18 60.84
CA VAL A 2 38.11 8.17 60.30
C VAL A 2 38.44 8.11 58.80
N THR A 3 38.84 6.95 58.29
CA THR A 3 38.91 6.71 56.84
C THR A 3 37.50 6.40 56.34
N CYS A 4 36.91 7.34 55.62
CA CYS A 4 35.65 7.15 54.92
C CYS A 4 35.89 6.21 53.73
N HIS A 5 35.43 4.96 53.84
CA HIS A 5 35.30 4.04 52.72
C HIS A 5 34.06 4.47 51.92
N CYS A 6 34.25 5.11 50.76
CA CYS A 6 33.25 5.09 49.71
C CYS A 6 33.46 3.82 48.89
N GLU A 7 32.77 2.74 49.28
CA GLU A 7 32.57 1.58 48.43
C GLU A 7 31.61 1.97 47.29
N GLU A 8 32.13 2.20 46.09
CA GLU A 8 31.31 2.14 44.87
C GLU A 8 30.86 0.68 44.68
N GLN A 9 29.66 0.37 45.16
CA GLN A 9 29.03 -0.94 44.99
C GLN A 9 28.82 -1.22 43.49
N ASN A 10 29.59 -2.16 42.95
CA ASN A 10 29.31 -2.80 41.67
C ASN A 10 28.01 -3.62 41.79
N VAL A 11 26.86 -2.97 41.58
CA VAL A 11 25.55 -3.62 41.62
C VAL A 11 25.49 -4.71 40.54
N SER A 12 25.15 -5.94 40.92
CA SER A 12 25.10 -7.04 39.96
C SER A 12 23.97 -6.85 38.93
N ARG A 13 24.16 -7.31 37.69
CA ARG A 13 23.15 -7.24 36.61
C ARG A 13 21.80 -7.83 37.05
N THR A 14 21.83 -8.87 37.89
CA THR A 14 20.65 -9.55 38.43
C THR A 14 19.89 -8.66 39.42
N GLU A 15 20.60 -7.96 40.32
CA GLU A 15 19.96 -7.00 41.24
C GLU A 15 19.30 -5.83 40.51
N ILE A 16 19.92 -5.34 39.43
CA ILE A 16 19.30 -4.30 38.58
C ILE A 16 18.05 -4.86 37.90
N ALA A 17 18.09 -6.10 37.39
CA ALA A 17 16.93 -6.74 36.77
C ALA A 17 15.75 -6.92 37.74
N GLU A 18 16.01 -7.35 38.97
CA GLU A 18 15.00 -7.50 40.02
C GLU A 18 14.35 -6.17 40.39
N ARG A 19 15.15 -5.10 40.55
CA ARG A 19 14.63 -3.75 40.80
C ARG A 19 13.77 -3.25 39.65
N LEU A 20 14.24 -3.39 38.41
CA LEU A 20 13.48 -3.01 37.21
C LEU A 20 12.19 -3.84 37.07
N HIS A 21 12.23 -5.12 37.42
CA HIS A 21 11.06 -6.01 37.38
C HIS A 21 9.97 -5.54 38.33
N GLU A 22 10.30 -5.20 39.57
CA GLU A 22 9.32 -4.66 40.53
C GLU A 22 8.80 -3.27 40.11
N ILE A 23 9.67 -2.36 39.67
CA ILE A 23 9.26 -1.01 39.22
C ILE A 23 8.33 -1.08 38.00
N GLN A 24 8.56 -2.02 37.09
CA GLN A 24 7.73 -2.22 35.89
C GLN A 24 6.46 -3.05 36.15
N GLY A 25 6.15 -3.39 37.41
CA GLY A 25 4.99 -4.21 37.77
C GLY A 25 5.07 -5.61 37.17
N LYS A 26 6.27 -6.19 37.13
CA LYS A 26 6.60 -7.54 36.64
C LYS A 26 6.34 -7.74 35.14
N LYS A 27 6.30 -6.65 34.38
CA LYS A 27 5.97 -6.63 32.94
C LYS A 27 7.14 -6.14 32.11
N CYS A 28 7.19 -6.62 30.87
CA CYS A 28 8.08 -6.14 29.83
C CYS A 28 7.74 -4.70 29.45
N PHE A 29 8.77 -3.86 29.34
CA PHE A 29 8.58 -2.45 28.99
C PHE A 29 7.98 -2.26 27.58
N ILE A 30 8.32 -3.13 26.63
CA ILE A 30 7.89 -3.03 25.23
C ILE A 30 6.46 -3.57 25.05
N CYS A 31 6.19 -4.81 25.46
CA CYS A 31 4.93 -5.49 25.17
C CYS A 31 3.90 -5.45 26.30
N GLY A 32 4.30 -5.02 27.52
CA GLY A 32 3.41 -4.99 28.68
C GLY A 32 3.00 -6.36 29.24
N ARG A 33 3.52 -7.47 28.69
CA ARG A 33 3.24 -8.85 29.16
C ARG A 33 4.17 -9.23 30.33
N PRO A 34 3.78 -10.16 31.21
CA PRO A 34 4.62 -10.58 32.33
C PRO A 34 6.01 -11.08 31.90
N ILE A 35 7.03 -10.78 32.70
CA ILE A 35 8.38 -11.35 32.57
C ILE A 35 8.60 -12.34 33.71
N ASP A 36 9.11 -13.52 33.41
CA ASP A 36 9.64 -14.45 34.40
C ASP A 36 11.16 -14.33 34.43
N LEU A 37 11.73 -13.82 35.53
CA LEU A 37 13.18 -13.67 35.68
C LEU A 37 13.91 -15.02 35.73
N ASN A 38 13.22 -16.10 36.12
CA ASN A 38 13.82 -17.43 36.23
C ASN A 38 14.00 -18.12 34.87
N SER A 39 13.24 -17.69 33.85
CA SER A 39 13.33 -18.24 32.49
C SER A 39 14.66 -17.93 31.80
N GLY A 40 15.34 -16.85 32.18
CA GLY A 40 16.51 -16.33 31.49
C GLY A 40 16.22 -15.55 30.19
N ASP A 41 14.97 -15.55 29.71
CA ASP A 41 14.55 -14.96 28.43
C ASP A 41 14.29 -13.44 28.52
N TRP A 42 15.17 -12.71 29.20
CA TRP A 42 15.04 -11.27 29.44
C TRP A 42 16.35 -10.51 29.18
N GLN A 43 16.20 -9.24 28.84
CA GLN A 43 17.33 -8.32 28.62
C GLN A 43 17.05 -6.97 29.26
N ILE A 44 18.11 -6.35 29.76
CA ILE A 44 18.12 -4.95 30.15
C ILE A 44 18.64 -4.16 28.96
N ASP A 45 17.90 -3.14 28.54
CA ASP A 45 18.30 -2.26 27.44
C ASP A 45 18.08 -0.79 27.82
N HIS A 46 18.75 0.11 27.09
CA HIS A 46 18.61 1.54 27.28
C HIS A 46 17.27 2.04 26.71
N ILE A 47 16.51 2.80 27.49
CA ILE A 47 15.25 3.45 27.07
C ILE A 47 15.54 4.40 25.92
N VAL A 48 16.46 5.33 26.13
CA VAL A 48 17.07 6.15 25.08
C VAL A 48 18.37 5.45 24.64
N PRO A 49 18.54 5.09 23.36
CA PRO A 49 19.76 4.44 22.89
C PRO A 49 20.99 5.32 23.09
N ARG A 50 22.14 4.71 23.37
CA ARG A 50 23.42 5.44 23.52
C ARG A 50 23.78 6.27 22.28
N ALA A 51 23.48 5.76 21.08
CA ALA A 51 23.68 6.47 19.81
C ALA A 51 22.83 7.77 19.71
N ALA A 52 21.72 7.85 20.43
CA ALA A 52 20.84 9.02 20.51
C ALA A 52 21.13 9.89 21.75
N GLY A 53 22.28 9.71 22.40
CA GLY A 53 22.69 10.48 23.59
C GLY A 53 22.13 9.94 24.92
N GLY A 54 21.57 8.72 24.93
CA GLY A 54 21.13 8.07 26.16
C GLY A 54 22.29 7.75 27.10
N LYS A 55 22.11 8.07 28.38
CA LYS A 55 23.12 7.80 29.42
C LYS A 55 23.17 6.33 29.79
N ASP A 56 24.35 5.85 30.18
CA ASP A 56 24.57 4.48 30.66
C ASP A 56 24.36 4.42 32.18
N GLU A 57 23.14 4.76 32.62
CA GLU A 57 22.77 4.87 34.03
C GLU A 57 21.46 4.08 34.29
N PRO A 58 21.24 3.52 35.51
CA PRO A 58 20.04 2.74 35.82
C PRO A 58 18.70 3.46 35.55
N GLN A 59 18.66 4.81 35.60
CA GLN A 59 17.44 5.55 35.27
C GLN A 59 17.05 5.46 33.77
N ASN A 60 18.00 5.13 32.91
CA ASN A 60 17.79 4.93 31.48
C ASN A 60 17.66 3.44 31.12
N PHE A 61 17.58 2.53 32.08
CA PHE A 61 17.44 1.10 31.81
C PHE A 61 15.98 0.66 31.92
N ALA A 62 15.59 -0.31 31.09
CA ALA A 62 14.34 -1.02 31.24
C ALA A 62 14.48 -2.50 30.90
N LEU A 63 13.68 -3.31 31.59
CA LEU A 63 13.63 -4.76 31.45
C LEU A 63 12.66 -5.15 30.33
N THR A 64 13.12 -6.00 29.42
CA THR A 64 12.36 -6.46 28.25
C THR A 64 12.50 -7.97 28.06
N HIS A 65 11.57 -8.61 27.35
CA HIS A 65 11.80 -9.96 26.82
C HIS A 65 12.93 -9.93 25.80
N GLU A 66 13.75 -10.97 25.75
CA GLU A 66 14.83 -11.07 24.77
C GLU A 66 14.32 -10.92 23.32
N ILE A 67 13.19 -11.57 23.00
CA ILE A 67 12.58 -11.51 21.66
C ILE A 67 12.11 -10.09 21.31
N CYS A 68 11.52 -9.38 22.28
CA CYS A 68 11.08 -8.00 22.08
C CYS A 68 12.27 -7.07 21.84
N ASN A 69 13.37 -7.29 22.57
CA ASN A 69 14.58 -6.48 22.39
C ASN A 69 15.25 -6.72 21.03
N LYS A 70 15.34 -7.98 20.59
CA LYS A 70 15.88 -8.33 19.26
C LYS A 70 15.11 -7.67 18.12
N LYS A 71 13.78 -7.59 18.21
CA LYS A 71 12.93 -6.96 17.19
C LYS A 71 13.07 -5.43 17.12
N LYS A 72 13.45 -4.79 18.22
CA LYS A 72 13.58 -3.33 18.32
C LYS A 72 14.78 -2.75 17.56
N LEU A 73 15.87 -3.52 17.42
CA LEU A 73 17.15 -3.04 16.90
C LEU A 73 17.65 -1.80 17.68
N ASP A 74 17.98 -0.71 16.99
CA ASP A 74 18.54 0.53 17.53
C ASP A 74 17.50 1.59 17.91
N SER A 75 16.20 1.28 17.83
CA SER A 75 15.12 2.25 18.10
C SER A 75 15.03 2.61 19.59
N ASP A 76 14.37 3.71 19.95
CA ASP A 76 14.04 4.04 21.36
C ASP A 76 13.01 3.07 21.94
N LEU A 77 13.13 2.64 23.21
CA LEU A 77 12.20 1.67 23.81
C LEU A 77 10.76 2.19 23.84
N ARG A 78 10.55 3.51 23.95
CA ARG A 78 9.22 4.13 23.93
C ARG A 78 8.59 4.02 22.54
N VAL A 79 9.39 4.20 21.48
CA VAL A 79 8.96 3.99 20.10
C VAL A 79 8.66 2.51 19.88
N ALA A 80 9.52 1.60 20.33
CA ALA A 80 9.31 0.16 20.23
C ALA A 80 8.01 -0.28 20.91
N ARG A 81 7.71 0.26 22.09
CA ARG A 81 6.43 0.03 22.80
C ARG A 81 5.22 0.49 21.99
N CYS A 82 5.30 1.69 21.38
CA CYS A 82 4.22 2.18 20.52
C CYS A 82 4.03 1.31 19.28
N MET A 83 5.13 0.87 18.66
CA MET A 83 5.09 0.00 17.49
C MET A 83 4.56 -1.39 17.82
N PHE A 84 4.88 -1.93 19.00
CA PHE A 84 4.30 -3.20 19.45
C PHE A 84 2.77 -3.09 19.57
N LYS A 85 2.27 -2.02 20.21
CA LYS A 85 0.82 -1.76 20.31
C LYS A 85 0.19 -1.55 18.93
N TYR A 86 0.87 -0.87 18.01
CA TYR A 86 0.42 -0.72 16.63
C TYR A 86 0.28 -2.07 15.91
N GLU A 87 1.24 -2.98 16.05
CA GLU A 87 1.15 -4.32 15.44
C GLU A 87 0.02 -5.15 16.08
N GLU A 88 -0.19 -5.09 17.39
CA GLU A 88 -1.35 -5.75 18.03
C GLU A 88 -2.68 -5.21 17.48
N MET A 89 -2.77 -3.90 17.27
CA MET A 89 -3.95 -3.30 16.63
C MET A 89 -4.12 -3.76 15.18
N LYS A 90 -3.04 -3.86 14.42
CA LYS A 90 -3.07 -4.33 13.04
C LYS A 90 -3.52 -5.79 12.95
N GLU A 91 -3.06 -6.66 13.86
CA GLU A 91 -3.52 -8.05 13.95
C GLU A 91 -5.00 -8.16 14.33
N LYS A 92 -5.43 -7.35 15.32
CA LYS A 92 -6.81 -7.35 15.84
C LYS A 92 -7.83 -6.82 14.83
N TYR A 93 -7.52 -5.67 14.20
CA TYR A 93 -8.47 -4.95 13.35
C TYR A 93 -8.25 -5.16 11.85
N GLY A 94 -7.07 -5.65 11.42
CA GLY A 94 -6.75 -5.84 10.01
C GLY A 94 -7.66 -6.85 9.27
N LYS A 95 -8.36 -7.72 10.00
CA LYS A 95 -9.35 -8.65 9.42
C LYS A 95 -10.69 -7.98 9.08
N ARG A 96 -10.97 -6.75 9.56
CA ARG A 96 -12.22 -6.03 9.31
C ARG A 96 -12.32 -5.47 7.88
N GLY A 97 -11.19 -5.27 7.19
CA GLY A 97 -11.15 -4.81 5.81
C GLY A 97 -9.85 -4.10 5.46
N PHE A 98 -9.67 -3.76 4.18
CA PHE A 98 -8.43 -3.17 3.67
C PHE A 98 -8.11 -1.77 4.21
N ASN A 99 -9.12 -1.06 4.73
CA ASN A 99 -8.97 0.26 5.35
C ASN A 99 -8.62 0.19 6.84
N HIS A 100 -8.42 -0.99 7.42
CA HIS A 100 -8.11 -1.16 8.84
C HIS A 100 -6.63 -1.55 9.09
N PRO A 101 -6.04 -1.17 10.24
CA PRO A 101 -6.62 -0.34 11.29
C PRO A 101 -6.72 1.14 10.86
N ASN A 102 -7.89 1.76 11.01
CA ASN A 102 -8.11 3.19 10.75
C ASN A 102 -8.14 4.00 12.05
N LEU A 103 -8.27 5.33 11.97
CA LEU A 103 -8.35 6.18 13.18
C LEU A 103 -9.52 5.76 14.09
N GLY A 104 -10.62 5.24 13.55
CA GLY A 104 -11.76 4.75 14.31
C GLY A 104 -11.37 3.60 15.25
N ASP A 105 -10.59 2.63 14.76
CA ASP A 105 -10.10 1.52 15.59
C ASP A 105 -9.13 2.01 16.68
N PHE A 106 -8.31 3.02 16.38
CA PHE A 106 -7.45 3.69 17.38
C PHE A 106 -8.28 4.41 18.44
N LEU A 107 -9.34 5.10 18.06
CA LEU A 107 -10.23 5.75 19.01
C LEU A 107 -10.95 4.70 19.86
N GLU A 108 -11.47 3.62 19.27
CA GLU A 108 -12.14 2.52 19.97
C GLU A 108 -11.23 1.92 21.06
N GLU A 109 -9.98 1.56 20.71
CA GLU A 109 -9.02 0.94 21.62
C GLU A 109 -8.59 1.85 22.79
N PHE A 110 -8.58 3.17 22.58
CA PHE A 110 -8.18 4.15 23.62
C PHE A 110 -9.39 4.81 24.31
N GLY A 111 -10.61 4.37 23.99
CA GLY A 111 -11.85 4.83 24.61
C GLY A 111 -12.33 6.20 24.13
N GLY A 112 -12.01 6.59 22.90
CA GLY A 112 -12.54 7.76 22.18
C GLY A 112 -13.86 7.50 21.45
N ALA A 113 -14.33 8.48 20.66
CA ALA A 113 -15.54 8.42 19.83
C ALA A 113 -16.82 7.96 20.58
N LYS A 114 -17.05 8.47 21.79
CA LYS A 114 -18.12 8.04 22.69
C LYS A 114 -19.35 8.92 22.68
N TYR A 115 -19.15 10.24 22.62
CA TYR A 115 -20.20 11.20 22.88
C TYR A 115 -20.29 12.25 21.77
N PRO A 116 -21.52 12.60 21.33
CA PRO A 116 -21.70 13.77 20.48
C PRO A 116 -21.35 15.04 21.27
N LEU A 117 -20.70 15.99 20.60
CA LEU A 117 -20.36 17.29 21.15
C LEU A 117 -21.62 18.16 21.24
N LYS A 118 -21.87 18.78 22.40
CA LYS A 118 -22.90 19.82 22.49
C LYS A 118 -22.32 21.10 21.92
N ILE A 119 -22.91 21.63 20.86
CA ILE A 119 -22.36 22.74 20.09
C ILE A 119 -23.49 23.68 19.64
N SER A 120 -23.24 24.97 19.72
CA SER A 120 -24.15 26.00 19.24
C SER A 120 -23.38 27.10 18.52
N LYS A 121 -23.92 27.54 17.39
CA LYS A 121 -23.44 28.72 16.69
C LYS A 121 -24.19 29.94 17.20
N ILE A 122 -23.46 30.92 17.74
CA ILE A 122 -24.02 32.18 18.23
C ILE A 122 -23.23 33.30 17.55
N ASN A 123 -23.90 34.07 16.69
CA ASN A 123 -23.27 35.10 15.86
C ASN A 123 -22.07 34.55 15.05
N ASP A 124 -20.89 35.13 15.26
CA ASP A 124 -19.61 34.76 14.64
C ASP A 124 -18.75 33.87 15.57
N GLU A 125 -19.36 33.22 16.56
CA GLU A 125 -18.69 32.29 17.47
C GLU A 125 -19.37 30.91 17.47
N ILE A 126 -18.57 29.89 17.76
CA ILE A 126 -19.02 28.55 18.13
C ILE A 126 -18.79 28.39 19.62
N GLU A 127 -19.86 28.12 20.36
CA GLU A 127 -19.79 27.66 21.74
C GLU A 127 -19.93 26.14 21.76
N TYR A 128 -19.04 25.47 22.49
CA TYR A 128 -19.07 24.01 22.61
C TYR A 128 -18.82 23.57 24.05
N GLU A 129 -19.52 22.52 24.44
CA GLU A 129 -19.47 21.95 25.78
C GLU A 129 -19.12 20.48 25.71
N PHE A 130 -18.17 20.07 26.55
CA PHE A 130 -17.74 18.69 26.67
C PHE A 130 -17.37 18.34 28.12
N TRP A 131 -17.50 17.06 28.44
CA TRP A 131 -17.05 16.51 29.70
C TRP A 131 -15.54 16.30 29.67
N HIS A 132 -14.86 16.90 30.63
CA HIS A 132 -13.43 16.72 30.82
C HIS A 132 -13.18 16.14 32.21
N ILE A 133 -12.80 14.86 32.26
CA ILE A 133 -12.55 14.07 33.48
C ILE A 133 -13.81 13.91 34.34
N SER A 134 -14.23 14.98 35.03
CA SER A 134 -15.37 15.02 35.97
C SER A 134 -16.09 16.37 35.99
N THR A 135 -15.71 17.32 35.14
CA THR A 135 -16.36 18.63 35.03
C THR A 135 -16.86 18.88 33.61
N ILE A 136 -17.93 19.66 33.48
CA ILE A 136 -18.38 20.18 32.18
C ILE A 136 -17.51 21.41 31.88
N LYS A 137 -16.75 21.34 30.79
CA LYS A 137 -16.02 22.48 30.25
C LYS A 137 -16.87 23.09 29.12
N SER A 138 -17.03 24.40 29.16
CA SER A 138 -17.59 25.19 28.07
C SER A 138 -16.47 26.07 27.51
N ASP A 139 -16.31 26.09 26.20
CA ASP A 139 -15.30 26.86 25.52
C ASP A 139 -15.89 27.54 24.27
N LYS A 140 -15.24 28.60 23.79
CA LYS A 140 -15.69 29.37 22.63
C LYS A 140 -14.58 29.51 21.62
N SER A 141 -14.94 29.46 20.35
CA SER A 141 -14.00 29.72 19.27
C SER A 141 -14.64 30.56 18.17
N ASN A 142 -13.82 31.42 17.57
CA ASN A 142 -14.25 32.26 16.46
C ASN A 142 -14.66 31.40 15.26
N LEU A 143 -15.68 31.86 14.57
CA LEU A 143 -16.10 31.33 13.29
C LEU A 143 -15.45 32.14 12.16
N TYR A 144 -14.67 31.45 11.35
CA TYR A 144 -14.01 32.01 10.18
C TYR A 144 -14.76 31.59 8.92
N LYS A 145 -14.62 32.39 7.87
CA LYS A 145 -15.12 32.07 6.53
C LYS A 145 -13.97 31.97 5.56
N ASP A 146 -13.88 30.84 4.86
CA ASP A 146 -12.93 30.67 3.78
C ASP A 146 -13.33 31.59 2.61
N ALA A 147 -12.43 32.48 2.21
CA ALA A 147 -12.76 33.61 1.35
C ALA A 147 -13.22 33.19 -0.06
N LEU A 148 -12.72 32.07 -0.58
CA LEU A 148 -12.99 31.62 -1.95
C LEU A 148 -14.07 30.53 -2.00
N SER A 149 -14.01 29.54 -1.10
CA SER A 149 -15.04 28.48 -1.05
C SER A 149 -16.32 28.93 -0.35
N GLY A 150 -16.25 29.96 0.49
CA GLY A 150 -17.37 30.43 1.29
C GLY A 150 -17.71 29.54 2.49
N LEU A 151 -16.99 28.44 2.71
CA LEU A 151 -17.22 27.52 3.82
C LEU A 151 -16.84 28.15 5.15
N ASN A 152 -17.68 27.95 6.17
CA ASN A 152 -17.37 28.37 7.52
C ASN A 152 -16.54 27.30 8.23
N TYR A 153 -15.56 27.71 9.02
CA TYR A 153 -14.72 26.82 9.81
C TYR A 153 -14.32 27.45 11.14
N SER A 154 -13.95 26.62 12.11
CA SER A 154 -13.44 27.07 13.40
C SER A 154 -12.25 26.21 13.84
N PHE A 155 -11.42 26.75 14.74
CA PHE A 155 -10.33 25.99 15.36
C PHE A 155 -10.74 25.63 16.78
N ILE A 156 -10.81 24.33 17.08
CA ILE A 156 -11.23 23.82 18.40
C ILE A 156 -10.25 22.76 18.89
N SER A 157 -10.12 22.64 20.21
CA SER A 157 -9.35 21.57 20.85
C SER A 157 -10.33 20.63 21.54
N LEU A 158 -10.30 19.34 21.19
CA LEU A 158 -11.25 18.35 21.69
C LEU A 158 -10.54 17.13 22.27
N PRO A 159 -11.09 16.54 23.34
CA PRO A 159 -10.61 15.25 23.82
C PRO A 159 -11.14 14.11 22.93
N ILE A 160 -10.43 12.98 22.89
CA ILE A 160 -10.71 11.88 21.96
C ILE A 160 -12.13 11.32 22.06
N GLU A 161 -12.80 11.47 23.19
CA GLU A 161 -14.18 11.05 23.43
C GLU A 161 -15.19 11.72 22.49
N TYR A 162 -14.86 12.88 21.92
CA TYR A 162 -15.71 13.67 21.02
C TYR A 162 -15.21 13.71 19.57
N ILE A 163 -14.09 13.04 19.29
CA ILE A 163 -13.49 12.94 17.96
C ILE A 163 -13.92 11.63 17.32
N TYR A 164 -14.36 11.69 16.07
CA TYR A 164 -14.80 10.55 15.28
C TYR A 164 -13.92 10.39 14.04
N HIS A 165 -13.77 9.16 13.56
CA HIS A 165 -13.19 8.91 12.25
C HIS A 165 -14.21 9.22 11.16
N ASP A 166 -13.73 9.83 10.08
CA ASP A 166 -14.53 10.01 8.88
C ASP A 166 -14.33 8.83 7.91
N ASP A 167 -15.42 8.10 7.65
CA ASP A 167 -15.44 6.98 6.71
C ASP A 167 -15.74 7.39 5.25
N ARG A 168 -16.08 8.67 4.99
CA ARG A 168 -16.66 9.11 3.71
C ARG A 168 -15.66 9.86 2.81
N ILE A 169 -15.00 10.89 3.34
CA ILE A 169 -14.03 11.73 2.64
C ILE A 169 -12.68 11.03 2.52
N ASN A 170 -12.27 10.28 3.55
CA ASN A 170 -10.95 9.68 3.56
C ASN A 170 -10.81 8.46 4.51
N PRO A 171 -11.42 7.32 4.16
CA PRO A 171 -11.34 6.09 4.95
C PRO A 171 -9.99 5.38 4.73
N ARG A 172 -8.87 5.94 5.18
CA ARG A 172 -7.54 5.35 5.01
C ARG A 172 -7.07 4.58 6.25
N ALA A 173 -6.42 3.45 6.02
CA ALA A 173 -5.68 2.73 7.05
C ALA A 173 -4.47 3.55 7.57
N ILE A 174 -4.19 3.42 8.86
CA ILE A 174 -2.98 3.92 9.48
C ILE A 174 -1.83 3.01 9.09
N GLY A 175 -0.95 3.49 8.20
CA GLY A 175 0.19 2.73 7.70
C GLY A 175 1.41 2.81 8.61
N SER A 176 2.42 1.98 8.30
CA SER A 176 3.68 1.85 9.06
C SER A 176 4.51 3.13 9.19
N ARG A 177 4.24 4.16 8.34
CA ARG A 177 4.87 5.49 8.45
C ARG A 177 4.55 6.20 9.77
N VAL A 178 3.60 5.70 10.56
CA VAL A 178 3.33 6.18 11.93
C VAL A 178 4.59 6.16 12.80
N LYS A 179 5.54 5.23 12.58
CA LYS A 179 6.81 5.17 13.32
C LYS A 179 7.57 6.50 13.26
N GLY A 180 7.74 7.06 12.06
CA GLY A 180 8.46 8.33 11.89
C GLY A 180 7.75 9.47 12.61
N LEU A 181 6.42 9.52 12.58
CA LEU A 181 5.67 10.54 13.32
C LEU A 181 5.82 10.39 14.84
N ILE A 182 5.81 9.16 15.34
CA ILE A 182 6.05 8.89 16.77
C ILE A 182 7.44 9.40 17.18
N GLU A 183 8.48 9.14 16.38
CA GLU A 183 9.84 9.64 16.62
C GLU A 183 9.90 11.17 16.64
N GLU A 184 9.30 11.84 15.65
CA GLU A 184 9.25 13.30 15.59
C GLU A 184 8.60 13.92 16.84
N PHE A 185 7.42 13.41 17.22
CA PHE A 185 6.70 13.90 18.40
C PHE A 185 7.42 13.57 19.71
N LEU A 186 8.05 12.40 19.79
CA LEU A 186 8.86 12.02 20.95
C LEU A 186 10.08 12.93 21.13
N HIS A 187 10.65 13.42 20.02
CA HIS A 187 11.72 14.44 20.04
C HIS A 187 11.22 15.86 20.36
N GLY A 188 9.94 16.03 20.71
CA GLY A 188 9.36 17.33 21.06
C GLY A 188 9.17 18.25 19.86
N ARG A 189 9.22 17.74 18.62
CA ARG A 189 8.99 18.53 17.42
C ARG A 189 7.48 18.74 17.24
N PRO A 190 7.02 20.00 17.06
CA PRO A 190 5.60 20.29 17.04
C PRO A 190 4.92 19.80 15.76
N GLN A 191 3.64 19.46 15.87
CA GLN A 191 2.80 19.27 14.69
C GLN A 191 2.62 20.62 13.96
N LEU A 192 3.18 20.73 12.76
CA LEU A 192 3.11 21.98 11.99
C LEU A 192 1.71 22.28 11.42
N HIS A 193 1.05 21.26 10.87
CA HIS A 193 -0.29 21.40 10.27
C HIS A 193 -1.35 20.72 11.14
N VAL A 194 -2.36 21.48 11.56
CA VAL A 194 -3.55 21.01 12.30
C VAL A 194 -4.30 19.93 11.52
N SER A 195 -4.96 19.01 12.23
CA SER A 195 -5.83 18.00 11.61
C SER A 195 -7.14 18.65 11.15
N LEU A 196 -7.70 18.14 10.06
CA LEU A 196 -8.93 18.66 9.47
C LEU A 196 -10.10 17.74 9.80
N ALA A 197 -11.20 18.35 10.20
CA ALA A 197 -12.44 17.67 10.48
C ALA A 197 -13.62 18.43 9.91
N TRP A 198 -14.76 17.77 9.80
CA TRP A 198 -16.02 18.41 9.46
C TRP A 198 -17.08 18.02 10.49
N THR A 199 -18.12 18.83 10.57
CA THR A 199 -19.25 18.53 11.43
C THR A 199 -20.54 19.11 10.90
N LYS A 200 -21.66 18.49 11.29
CA LYS A 200 -23.01 18.95 11.03
C LYS A 200 -23.72 19.12 12.37
N ILE A 201 -24.26 20.31 12.61
CA ILE A 201 -24.97 20.63 13.85
C ILE A 201 -26.43 20.23 13.68
N GLU A 202 -26.87 19.23 14.45
CA GLU A 202 -28.26 18.77 14.48
C GLU A 202 -28.77 18.83 15.92
N HIS A 203 -29.84 19.58 16.16
CA HIS A 203 -30.46 19.73 17.48
C HIS A 203 -29.47 20.13 18.61
N GLY A 204 -28.48 20.98 18.29
CA GLY A 204 -27.46 21.44 19.24
C GLY A 204 -26.39 20.39 19.58
N LYS A 205 -26.31 19.31 18.80
CA LYS A 205 -25.30 18.26 18.93
C LYS A 205 -24.58 18.02 17.60
N ALA A 206 -23.36 17.49 17.69
CA ALA A 206 -22.49 17.32 16.54
C ALA A 206 -21.47 16.19 16.74
N GLU A 207 -21.23 15.42 15.69
CA GLU A 207 -20.07 14.53 15.61
C GLU A 207 -18.95 15.24 14.85
N VAL A 208 -17.75 15.34 15.43
CA VAL A 208 -16.59 15.96 14.78
C VAL A 208 -15.78 14.88 14.10
N LYS A 209 -15.90 14.79 12.77
CA LYS A 209 -15.36 13.70 11.95
C LYS A 209 -14.05 14.09 11.27
N VAL A 210 -12.96 13.45 11.64
CA VAL A 210 -11.60 13.71 11.13
C VAL A 210 -11.36 12.98 9.82
N PHE A 211 -11.09 13.75 8.77
CA PHE A 211 -10.81 13.24 7.42
C PHE A 211 -9.36 13.47 6.97
N ASP A 212 -8.60 14.40 7.57
CA ASP A 212 -7.18 14.60 7.28
C ASP A 212 -6.36 14.83 8.55
N GLY A 213 -5.15 14.25 8.60
CA GLY A 213 -4.32 14.21 9.81
C GLY A 213 -4.50 12.96 10.69
N GLN A 214 -5.13 11.91 10.18
CA GLN A 214 -5.41 10.66 10.91
C GLN A 214 -4.13 10.00 11.47
N HIS A 215 -3.05 9.89 10.69
CA HIS A 215 -1.77 9.34 11.18
C HIS A 215 -1.13 10.18 12.28
N LYS A 216 -1.34 11.51 12.28
CA LYS A 216 -0.80 12.42 13.29
C LYS A 216 -1.48 12.23 14.63
N ILE A 217 -2.82 12.10 14.61
CA ILE A 217 -3.61 11.81 15.80
C ILE A 217 -3.25 10.43 16.34
N ALA A 218 -3.22 9.40 15.48
CA ALA A 218 -2.87 8.04 15.90
C ALA A 218 -1.46 7.94 16.52
N ALA A 219 -0.46 8.61 15.94
CA ALA A 219 0.90 8.65 16.49
C ALA A 219 0.97 9.29 17.89
N GLN A 220 0.31 10.44 18.06
CA GLN A 220 0.26 11.14 19.36
C GLN A 220 -0.59 10.37 20.39
N LEU A 221 -1.65 9.69 19.96
CA LEU A 221 -2.47 8.82 20.81
C LEU A 221 -1.66 7.65 21.37
N LEU A 222 -0.82 7.03 20.55
CA LEU A 222 0.13 5.99 20.98
C LEU A 222 1.13 6.52 22.01
N LEU A 223 1.51 7.80 21.93
CA LEU A 223 2.34 8.49 22.91
C LEU A 223 1.58 8.93 24.18
N GLY A 224 0.25 8.74 24.22
CA GLY A 224 -0.59 9.03 25.39
C GLY A 224 -1.30 10.39 25.36
N VAL A 225 -1.21 11.14 24.26
CA VAL A 225 -1.96 12.40 24.09
C VAL A 225 -3.45 12.09 23.93
N ARG A 226 -4.31 12.83 24.64
CA ARG A 226 -5.77 12.63 24.64
C ARG A 226 -6.58 13.83 24.14
N GLU A 227 -5.95 14.95 23.86
CA GLU A 227 -6.61 16.18 23.39
C GLU A 227 -5.92 16.68 22.12
N PHE A 228 -6.71 17.06 21.11
CA PHE A 228 -6.20 17.41 19.78
C PHE A 228 -6.77 18.72 19.24
N PRO A 229 -5.92 19.62 18.71
CA PRO A 229 -6.38 20.77 17.96
C PRO A 229 -6.86 20.36 16.57
N LEU A 230 -8.01 20.87 16.16
CA LEU A 230 -8.70 20.56 14.92
C LEU A 230 -9.14 21.85 14.21
N ARG A 231 -9.02 21.89 12.89
CA ARG A 231 -9.76 22.84 12.04
C ARG A 231 -11.04 22.14 11.58
N VAL A 232 -12.18 22.62 12.07
CA VAL A 232 -13.48 22.01 11.85
C VAL A 232 -14.31 22.83 10.88
N PHE A 233 -14.67 22.25 9.74
CA PHE A 233 -15.58 22.84 8.78
C PHE A 233 -17.05 22.59 9.19
N LEU A 234 -17.86 23.64 9.18
CA LEU A 234 -19.31 23.55 9.41
C LEU A 234 -20.02 23.25 8.09
N VAL A 235 -20.56 22.04 7.98
CA VAL A 235 -21.30 21.54 6.82
C VAL A 235 -22.79 21.77 7.05
N ASN A 236 -23.44 22.54 6.17
CA ASN A 236 -24.88 22.82 6.29
C ASN A 236 -25.72 21.95 5.34
N ASN A 237 -25.14 21.51 4.24
CA ASN A 237 -25.80 20.73 3.19
C ASN A 237 -24.83 19.70 2.57
N GLU A 238 -25.33 18.79 1.74
CA GLU A 238 -24.50 17.78 1.09
C GLU A 238 -23.47 18.36 0.11
N LYS A 239 -23.76 19.49 -0.53
CA LYS A 239 -22.81 20.14 -1.47
C LYS A 239 -21.55 20.62 -0.77
N ASP A 240 -21.67 21.11 0.47
CA ASP A 240 -20.53 21.51 1.29
C ASP A 240 -19.62 20.30 1.57
N LEU A 241 -20.22 19.13 1.82
CA LEU A 241 -19.49 17.88 2.06
C LEU A 241 -18.83 17.35 0.79
N ASP A 242 -19.55 17.39 -0.35
CA ASP A 242 -19.01 17.01 -1.65
C ASP A 242 -17.84 17.92 -2.05
N LEU A 243 -17.92 19.22 -1.74
CA LEU A 243 -16.83 20.15 -1.98
C LEU A 243 -15.56 19.77 -1.19
N LEU A 244 -15.71 19.38 0.09
CA LEU A 244 -14.60 18.88 0.90
C LEU A 244 -14.04 17.56 0.35
N LEU A 245 -14.91 16.64 -0.08
CA LEU A 245 -14.54 15.37 -0.70
C LEU A 245 -13.72 15.58 -1.97
N VAL A 246 -14.21 16.40 -2.90
CA VAL A 246 -13.52 16.73 -4.15
C VAL A 246 -12.20 17.42 -3.87
N THR A 247 -12.18 18.37 -2.93
CA THR A 247 -10.95 19.10 -2.56
C THR A 247 -9.89 18.16 -1.98
N ASN A 248 -10.27 17.30 -1.03
CA ASN A 248 -9.36 16.32 -0.43
C ASN A 248 -8.85 15.30 -1.46
N THR A 249 -9.74 14.81 -2.33
CA THR A 249 -9.38 13.88 -3.40
C THR A 249 -8.38 14.51 -4.36
N ARG A 250 -8.62 15.75 -4.81
CA ARG A 250 -7.70 16.48 -5.70
C ARG A 250 -6.36 16.80 -5.05
N ALA A 251 -6.35 17.13 -3.75
CA ALA A 251 -5.13 17.41 -2.99
C ALA A 251 -4.22 16.17 -2.91
N GLY A 252 -4.79 14.99 -2.65
CA GLY A 252 -4.04 13.75 -2.59
C GLY A 252 -3.68 13.16 -3.96
N THR A 253 -4.41 13.49 -5.03
CA THR A 253 -4.18 12.93 -6.38
C THR A 253 -3.42 13.88 -7.31
N VAL A 254 -4.03 15.00 -7.71
CA VAL A 254 -3.55 15.90 -8.77
C VAL A 254 -2.42 16.81 -8.27
N LEU A 255 -2.49 17.29 -7.03
CA LEU A 255 -1.61 18.33 -6.48
C LEU A 255 -0.39 17.80 -5.70
N ARG A 256 -0.24 16.47 -5.54
CA ARG A 256 0.92 15.79 -4.92
C ARG A 256 1.31 16.28 -3.50
N GLN A 257 0.37 16.68 -2.64
CA GLN A 257 0.73 17.06 -1.24
C GLN A 257 0.94 15.85 -0.30
N VAL A 258 0.37 14.68 -0.61
CA VAL A 258 0.79 13.36 -0.06
C VAL A 258 0.55 12.31 -1.14
N ALA A 259 1.60 11.72 -1.71
CA ALA A 259 1.44 10.72 -2.76
C ALA A 259 0.72 9.47 -2.20
N PHE A 260 -0.54 9.28 -2.57
CA PHE A 260 -1.16 7.96 -2.52
C PHE A 260 -0.30 6.96 -3.30
N ASP A 261 -0.21 5.72 -2.80
CA ASP A 261 0.37 4.63 -3.57
C ASP A 261 -0.41 4.47 -4.88
N MET A 262 0.29 4.11 -5.97
CA MET A 262 -0.29 3.96 -7.30
C MET A 262 -1.45 2.97 -7.28
N SER A 263 -1.34 1.86 -6.56
CA SER A 263 -2.41 0.87 -6.40
C SER A 263 -3.70 1.50 -5.84
N VAL A 264 -3.59 2.33 -4.81
CA VAL A 264 -4.71 3.05 -4.17
C VAL A 264 -5.30 4.08 -5.12
N GLN A 265 -4.46 4.81 -5.87
CA GLN A 265 -4.96 5.77 -6.88
C GLN A 265 -5.79 5.09 -7.97
N ARG A 266 -5.41 3.87 -8.37
CA ARG A 266 -6.10 3.08 -9.40
C ARG A 266 -7.41 2.52 -8.86
N PHE A 267 -7.42 2.06 -7.61
CA PHE A 267 -8.65 1.65 -6.94
C PHE A 267 -9.66 2.80 -6.85
N LEU A 268 -9.24 3.99 -6.41
CA LEU A 268 -10.09 5.18 -6.37
C LEU A 268 -10.59 5.57 -7.77
N GLY A 269 -9.74 5.47 -8.80
CA GLY A 269 -10.15 5.69 -10.18
C GLY A 269 -11.26 4.74 -10.65
N SER A 270 -11.18 3.45 -10.28
CA SER A 270 -12.23 2.45 -10.56
C SER A 270 -13.54 2.78 -9.85
N GLN A 271 -13.51 3.23 -8.59
CA GLN A 271 -14.73 3.65 -7.87
C GLN A 271 -15.40 4.84 -8.55
N ILE A 272 -14.62 5.87 -8.91
CA ILE A 272 -15.13 7.04 -9.64
C ILE A 272 -15.72 6.64 -10.99
N TYR A 273 -15.16 5.63 -11.66
CA TYR A 273 -15.74 5.13 -12.92
C TYR A 273 -17.16 4.60 -12.73
N TRP A 274 -17.40 3.76 -11.71
CA TRP A 274 -18.74 3.22 -11.43
C TRP A 274 -19.72 4.31 -10.98
N GLU A 275 -19.27 5.30 -10.20
CA GLU A 275 -20.11 6.46 -9.88
C GLU A 275 -20.52 7.23 -11.14
N LYS A 276 -19.63 7.38 -12.12
CA LYS A 276 -19.96 8.04 -13.41
C LYS A 276 -20.94 7.22 -14.25
N ILE A 277 -20.88 5.89 -14.19
CA ILE A 277 -21.87 4.99 -14.81
C ILE A 277 -23.25 5.23 -14.18
N ASP A 278 -23.33 5.25 -12.85
CA ASP A 278 -24.59 5.45 -12.14
C ASP A 278 -25.17 6.85 -12.36
N GLN A 279 -24.32 7.88 -12.37
CA GLN A 279 -24.72 9.23 -12.77
C GLN A 279 -25.28 9.26 -14.21
N TYR A 280 -24.64 8.57 -15.14
CA TYR A 280 -25.13 8.50 -16.53
C TYR A 280 -26.51 7.83 -16.60
N ARG A 281 -26.72 6.72 -15.88
CA ARG A 281 -28.01 6.02 -15.81
C ARG A 281 -29.11 6.92 -15.25
N GLN A 282 -28.86 7.58 -14.12
CA GLN A 282 -29.82 8.48 -13.49
C GLN A 282 -30.20 9.64 -14.42
N LEU A 283 -29.22 10.29 -15.05
CA LEU A 283 -29.46 11.42 -15.94
C LEU A 283 -30.15 11.03 -17.26
N LYS A 284 -30.04 9.77 -17.67
CA LYS A 284 -30.72 9.22 -18.84
C LYS A 284 -32.05 8.52 -18.52
N GLY A 285 -32.40 8.39 -17.25
CA GLY A 285 -33.59 7.66 -16.80
C GLY A 285 -33.52 6.17 -17.12
N LEU A 286 -32.32 5.58 -17.08
CA LEU A 286 -32.10 4.15 -17.30
C LEU A 286 -32.23 3.37 -15.98
N GLU A 287 -32.61 2.10 -16.08
CA GLU A 287 -32.65 1.15 -14.96
C GLU A 287 -31.25 0.96 -14.34
N GLU A 288 -31.21 0.60 -13.05
CA GLU A 288 -29.97 0.49 -12.26
C GLU A 288 -28.98 -0.55 -12.82
N ASN A 289 -29.48 -1.56 -13.53
CA ASN A 289 -28.67 -2.61 -14.16
C ASN A 289 -28.46 -2.40 -15.67
N ASP A 290 -28.93 -1.29 -16.24
CA ASP A 290 -28.80 -1.05 -17.67
C ASP A 290 -27.34 -0.78 -18.03
N LEU A 291 -26.82 -1.58 -18.97
CA LEU A 291 -25.46 -1.49 -19.52
C LEU A 291 -25.50 -1.45 -21.06
N SER A 292 -26.58 -0.95 -21.65
CA SER A 292 -26.80 -0.87 -23.10
C SER A 292 -25.93 0.17 -23.82
N PHE A 293 -25.23 1.02 -23.07
CA PHE A 293 -24.35 2.06 -23.58
C PHE A 293 -22.86 1.65 -23.57
N SER A 294 -22.05 2.34 -24.36
CA SER A 294 -20.61 2.09 -24.49
C SER A 294 -19.75 3.04 -23.63
N GLU A 295 -18.46 2.70 -23.48
CA GLU A 295 -17.49 3.59 -22.84
C GLU A 295 -17.33 4.92 -23.61
N LYS A 296 -17.46 4.88 -24.94
CA LYS A 296 -17.42 6.07 -25.79
C LYS A 296 -18.65 6.97 -25.59
N ASP A 297 -19.82 6.39 -25.33
CA ASP A 297 -21.04 7.15 -25.01
C ASP A 297 -20.89 7.91 -23.70
N LEU A 298 -20.32 7.26 -22.67
CA LEU A 298 -20.00 7.90 -21.40
C LEU A 298 -19.06 9.09 -21.60
N ILE A 299 -17.97 8.89 -22.36
CA ILE A 299 -16.99 9.95 -22.65
C ILE A 299 -17.61 11.12 -23.43
N THR A 300 -18.49 10.83 -24.38
CA THR A 300 -19.17 11.85 -25.18
C THR A 300 -20.18 12.65 -24.36
N PHE A 301 -20.81 12.01 -23.37
CA PHE A 301 -21.78 12.62 -22.48
C PHE A 301 -21.13 13.58 -21.47
N PHE A 302 -20.06 13.15 -20.80
CA PHE A 302 -19.32 13.97 -19.82
C PHE A 302 -18.29 14.89 -20.51
N LYS A 303 -18.80 15.87 -21.28
CA LYS A 303 -17.98 16.86 -21.99
C LYS A 303 -17.06 17.61 -21.03
N GLY A 304 -15.76 17.64 -21.36
CA GLY A 304 -14.72 18.28 -20.54
C GLY A 304 -13.94 17.33 -19.62
N GLU A 305 -14.45 16.12 -19.35
CA GLU A 305 -13.80 15.13 -18.46
C GLU A 305 -13.17 13.94 -19.23
N HIS A 306 -13.04 14.04 -20.57
CA HIS A 306 -12.63 12.94 -21.45
C HIS A 306 -11.34 12.22 -20.99
N ARG A 307 -10.32 13.00 -20.61
CA ARG A 307 -9.02 12.45 -20.19
C ARG A 307 -9.11 11.70 -18.87
N GLU A 308 -9.93 12.18 -17.95
CA GLU A 308 -10.11 11.58 -16.63
C GLU A 308 -10.95 10.31 -16.72
N LEU A 309 -12.05 10.34 -17.47
CA LEU A 309 -12.90 9.18 -17.65
C LEU A 309 -12.19 8.04 -18.40
N LYS A 310 -11.40 8.35 -19.43
CA LYS A 310 -10.52 7.37 -20.09
C LYS A 310 -9.55 6.73 -19.12
N LYS A 311 -8.99 7.51 -18.19
CA LYS A 311 -8.12 6.97 -17.13
C LYS A 311 -8.91 6.06 -16.17
N TYR A 312 -10.10 6.46 -15.75
CA TYR A 312 -10.93 5.71 -14.80
C TYR A 312 -11.39 4.36 -15.36
N ILE A 313 -11.76 4.29 -16.64
CA ILE A 313 -12.06 3.03 -17.34
C ILE A 313 -10.88 2.06 -17.24
N ILE A 314 -9.68 2.52 -17.57
CA ILE A 314 -8.48 1.66 -17.54
C ILE A 314 -8.11 1.28 -16.11
N ASP A 315 -8.33 2.19 -15.15
CA ASP A 315 -8.09 1.92 -13.75
C ASP A 315 -9.07 0.86 -13.21
N ASP A 316 -10.32 0.79 -13.71
CA ASP A 316 -11.25 -0.34 -13.45
C ASP A 316 -10.71 -1.67 -13.96
N VAL A 317 -10.23 -1.73 -15.21
CA VAL A 317 -9.67 -2.96 -15.79
C VAL A 317 -8.49 -3.46 -14.97
N ARG A 318 -7.56 -2.56 -14.62
CA ARG A 318 -6.37 -2.89 -13.81
C ARG A 318 -6.76 -3.37 -12.42
N THR A 319 -7.66 -2.65 -11.75
CA THR A 319 -8.14 -3.00 -10.42
C THR A 319 -8.80 -4.38 -10.42
N TYR A 320 -9.67 -4.65 -11.39
CA TYR A 320 -10.33 -5.95 -11.53
C TYR A 320 -9.31 -7.09 -11.68
N VAL A 321 -8.35 -6.95 -12.60
CA VAL A 321 -7.35 -7.98 -12.87
C VAL A 321 -6.47 -8.25 -11.65
N ILE A 322 -6.02 -7.21 -10.95
CA ILE A 322 -5.13 -7.33 -9.79
C ILE A 322 -5.84 -7.90 -8.57
N HIS A 323 -7.05 -7.41 -8.30
CA HIS A 323 -7.76 -7.76 -7.07
C HIS A 323 -8.61 -9.01 -7.21
N SER A 324 -8.79 -9.54 -8.43
CA SER A 324 -9.48 -10.81 -8.67
C SER A 324 -8.97 -11.92 -7.74
N PRO A 325 -9.87 -12.65 -7.06
CA PRO A 325 -9.49 -13.75 -6.18
C PRO A 325 -8.81 -14.91 -6.93
N GLU A 326 -9.03 -15.01 -8.25
CA GLU A 326 -8.42 -16.03 -9.08
C GLU A 326 -6.97 -15.70 -9.48
N ASN A 327 -6.51 -14.45 -9.28
CA ASN A 327 -5.18 -14.03 -9.69
C ASN A 327 -4.11 -14.51 -8.71
N LYS A 328 -3.48 -15.64 -9.03
CA LYS A 328 -2.39 -16.25 -8.28
C LYS A 328 -1.10 -15.41 -8.28
N LEU A 329 -0.92 -14.52 -9.27
CA LEU A 329 0.26 -13.67 -9.32
C LEU A 329 0.22 -12.56 -8.26
N LYS A 330 -0.99 -12.21 -7.78
CA LYS A 330 -1.23 -11.20 -6.74
C LYS A 330 -0.38 -11.40 -5.49
N ASP A 331 -0.22 -12.64 -5.05
CA ASP A 331 0.53 -12.97 -3.83
C ASP A 331 2.03 -12.65 -3.96
N TYR A 332 2.54 -12.55 -5.18
CA TYR A 332 3.94 -12.23 -5.49
C TYR A 332 4.15 -10.77 -5.92
N ILE A 333 3.13 -9.92 -5.82
CA ILE A 333 3.21 -8.49 -6.14
C ILE A 333 3.32 -7.66 -4.87
N GLU A 334 4.34 -6.80 -4.83
CA GLU A 334 4.52 -5.75 -3.84
C GLU A 334 3.80 -4.47 -4.30
N PHE A 335 2.85 -4.01 -3.49
CA PHE A 335 2.07 -2.81 -3.79
C PHE A 335 2.79 -1.55 -3.30
N GLY A 336 3.41 -1.59 -2.10
CA GLY A 336 4.02 -0.42 -1.45
C GLY A 336 5.38 0.03 -2.02
N GLY A 337 5.87 -0.63 -3.07
CA GLY A 337 7.03 -0.22 -3.88
C GLY A 337 8.40 -0.23 -3.19
N ARG A 338 8.51 -0.65 -1.92
CA ARG A 338 9.77 -0.60 -1.14
C ARG A 338 10.12 -1.84 -0.33
N ALA A 339 9.23 -2.82 -0.19
CA ALA A 339 9.57 -4.08 0.45
C ALA A 339 10.25 -5.01 -0.57
N ALA A 340 11.30 -5.72 -0.14
CA ALA A 340 12.03 -6.68 -0.96
C ALA A 340 11.64 -8.13 -0.65
N GLU A 341 10.44 -8.32 -0.08
CA GLU A 341 9.88 -9.62 0.28
C GLU A 341 9.29 -10.34 -0.94
N LYS A 342 8.85 -9.58 -1.95
CA LYS A 342 8.21 -10.12 -3.14
C LYS A 342 9.04 -9.83 -4.40
N PRO A 343 8.94 -10.68 -5.44
CA PRO A 343 9.78 -10.58 -6.62
C PRO A 343 9.28 -9.56 -7.65
N LEU A 344 8.00 -9.18 -7.60
CA LEU A 344 7.39 -8.22 -8.53
C LEU A 344 6.89 -6.98 -7.78
N SER A 345 6.96 -5.82 -8.42
CA SER A 345 6.29 -4.62 -7.95
C SER A 345 5.04 -4.33 -8.78
N TYR A 346 4.09 -3.58 -8.22
CA TYR A 346 2.93 -3.10 -8.98
C TYR A 346 3.35 -2.31 -10.24
N SER A 347 4.41 -1.51 -10.14
CA SER A 347 4.96 -0.76 -11.28
C SER A 347 5.47 -1.69 -12.39
N THR A 348 6.07 -2.83 -12.03
CA THR A 348 6.51 -3.85 -12.97
C THR A 348 5.33 -4.40 -13.76
N ILE A 349 4.21 -4.73 -13.09
CA ILE A 349 3.00 -5.21 -13.75
C ILE A 349 2.42 -4.16 -14.70
N GLU A 350 2.36 -2.89 -14.27
CA GLU A 350 1.83 -1.80 -15.10
C GLU A 350 2.66 -1.59 -16.37
N LYS A 351 3.99 -1.65 -16.27
CA LYS A 351 4.88 -1.45 -17.41
C LYS A 351 5.01 -2.68 -18.33
N THR A 352 4.66 -3.86 -17.84
CA THR A 352 4.78 -5.12 -18.59
C THR A 352 3.39 -5.60 -19.04
N PHE A 353 2.70 -6.42 -18.25
CA PHE A 353 1.40 -7.00 -18.56
C PHE A 353 0.38 -5.98 -19.06
N PHE A 354 0.19 -4.86 -18.33
CA PHE A 354 -0.84 -3.88 -18.68
C PHE A 354 -0.47 -3.04 -19.90
N THR A 355 0.82 -2.80 -20.14
CA THR A 355 1.26 -2.08 -21.33
C THR A 355 0.99 -2.88 -22.60
N PHE A 356 1.19 -4.20 -22.56
CA PHE A 356 1.04 -5.07 -23.73
C PHE A 356 -0.38 -5.52 -23.99
N PHE A 357 -1.17 -5.80 -22.95
CA PHE A 357 -2.38 -6.61 -23.09
C PHE A 357 -3.68 -5.92 -22.65
N ILE A 358 -3.64 -4.66 -22.22
CA ILE A 358 -4.84 -3.86 -21.96
C ILE A 358 -5.01 -2.82 -23.07
N ASN A 359 -6.19 -2.83 -23.71
CA ASN A 359 -6.58 -1.78 -24.64
C ASN A 359 -6.83 -0.47 -23.90
N LYS A 360 -5.98 0.52 -24.17
CA LYS A 360 -6.06 1.85 -23.55
C LYS A 360 -7.16 2.73 -24.15
N GLU A 361 -7.75 2.32 -25.28
CA GLU A 361 -8.83 3.07 -25.92
C GLU A 361 -10.20 2.68 -25.35
N PRO A 362 -11.13 3.65 -25.26
CA PRO A 362 -12.52 3.37 -24.91
C PRO A 362 -13.20 2.53 -25.99
N LEU A 363 -13.99 1.54 -25.58
CA LEU A 363 -14.76 0.70 -26.50
C LEU A 363 -16.03 1.41 -26.98
N GLU A 364 -16.36 1.17 -28.25
CA GLU A 364 -17.63 1.56 -28.87
C GLU A 364 -18.71 0.50 -28.67
N THR A 365 -18.31 -0.71 -28.30
CA THR A 365 -19.25 -1.79 -27.98
C THR A 365 -19.99 -1.50 -26.66
N PRO A 366 -21.31 -1.72 -26.59
CA PRO A 366 -22.06 -1.64 -25.34
C PRO A 366 -21.44 -2.49 -24.23
N LEU A 367 -21.52 -2.02 -22.98
CA LEU A 367 -21.02 -2.74 -21.81
C LEU A 367 -21.72 -4.11 -21.61
N SER A 368 -22.99 -4.21 -21.98
CA SER A 368 -23.81 -5.43 -21.97
C SER A 368 -23.53 -6.38 -23.15
N TYR A 369 -22.76 -5.94 -24.16
CA TYR A 369 -22.56 -6.71 -25.40
C TYR A 369 -22.00 -8.09 -25.08
N LYS A 370 -22.76 -9.14 -25.41
CA LYS A 370 -22.42 -10.56 -25.18
C LYS A 370 -21.99 -10.90 -23.75
N LEU A 371 -22.45 -10.13 -22.76
CA LEU A 371 -22.06 -10.34 -21.37
C LEU A 371 -22.57 -11.69 -20.83
N GLU A 372 -23.80 -12.07 -21.19
CA GLU A 372 -24.45 -13.31 -20.73
C GLU A 372 -23.75 -14.59 -21.21
N VAL A 373 -23.06 -14.53 -22.35
CA VAL A 373 -22.32 -15.65 -22.93
C VAL A 373 -20.82 -15.58 -22.65
N GLY A 374 -20.38 -14.60 -21.85
CA GLY A 374 -18.97 -14.41 -21.48
C GLY A 374 -18.06 -14.02 -22.65
N GLU A 375 -18.62 -13.41 -23.70
CA GLU A 375 -17.86 -12.98 -24.88
C GLU A 375 -17.76 -11.45 -24.99
N ASN A 376 -18.06 -10.73 -23.90
CA ASN A 376 -17.83 -9.29 -23.87
C ASN A 376 -16.32 -9.00 -24.04
N PRO A 377 -15.93 -8.12 -24.98
CA PRO A 377 -14.52 -7.82 -25.27
C PRO A 377 -13.70 -7.40 -24.05
N ARG A 378 -14.29 -6.59 -23.16
CA ARG A 378 -13.61 -6.08 -21.96
C ARG A 378 -13.55 -7.15 -20.86
N GLN A 379 -14.58 -7.98 -20.75
CA GLN A 379 -14.56 -9.11 -19.83
C GLN A 379 -13.55 -10.18 -20.25
N LEU A 380 -13.50 -10.51 -21.55
CA LEU A 380 -12.47 -11.40 -22.12
C LEU A 380 -11.06 -10.85 -21.89
N GLU A 381 -10.87 -9.53 -22.07
CA GLU A 381 -9.58 -8.89 -21.80
C GLU A 381 -9.14 -9.10 -20.35
N LYS A 382 -10.04 -8.89 -19.38
CA LYS A 382 -9.82 -9.11 -17.95
C LYS A 382 -9.50 -10.58 -17.65
N GLU A 383 -10.35 -11.50 -18.06
CA GLU A 383 -10.24 -12.94 -17.75
C GLU A 383 -9.01 -13.59 -18.37
N GLN A 384 -8.74 -13.30 -19.65
CA GLN A 384 -7.58 -13.85 -20.33
C GLN A 384 -6.27 -13.30 -19.77
N LEU A 385 -6.25 -12.03 -19.34
CA LEU A 385 -5.08 -11.46 -18.69
C LEU A 385 -4.83 -12.12 -17.33
N ILE A 386 -5.87 -12.40 -16.55
CA ILE A 386 -5.76 -13.20 -15.31
C ILE A 386 -5.20 -14.59 -15.63
N LYS A 387 -5.71 -15.27 -16.66
CA LYS A 387 -5.21 -16.59 -17.10
C LYS A 387 -3.73 -16.54 -17.48
N LEU A 388 -3.29 -15.51 -18.20
CA LEU A 388 -1.87 -15.31 -18.53
C LEU A 388 -1.02 -15.07 -17.27
N MET A 389 -1.46 -14.20 -16.36
CA MET A 389 -0.75 -13.92 -15.10
C MET A 389 -0.62 -15.16 -14.22
N ASN A 390 -1.68 -15.97 -14.15
CA ASN A 390 -1.69 -17.24 -13.43
C ASN A 390 -0.74 -18.26 -14.05
N MET A 391 -0.74 -18.37 -15.38
CA MET A 391 0.19 -19.23 -16.09
C MET A 391 1.64 -18.82 -15.82
N PHE A 392 1.94 -17.51 -15.84
CA PHE A 392 3.26 -17.02 -15.47
C PHE A 392 3.63 -17.39 -14.02
N ALA A 393 2.70 -17.22 -13.08
CA ALA A 393 2.92 -17.59 -11.68
C ALA A 393 3.20 -19.10 -11.53
N GLU A 394 2.43 -19.97 -12.16
CA GLU A 394 2.61 -21.43 -12.15
C GLU A 394 3.98 -21.86 -12.71
N GLU A 395 4.37 -21.27 -13.84
CA GLU A 395 5.60 -21.66 -14.52
C GLU A 395 6.86 -21.08 -13.87
N ILE A 396 6.79 -19.98 -13.12
CA ILE A 396 7.99 -19.26 -12.66
C ILE A 396 8.07 -19.09 -11.15
N LEU A 397 6.94 -18.99 -10.43
CA LEU A 397 6.91 -18.55 -9.03
C LEU A 397 6.37 -19.61 -8.06
N ILE A 398 5.24 -20.23 -8.37
CA ILE A 398 4.56 -21.17 -7.47
C ILE A 398 5.46 -22.40 -7.24
N GLY A 399 5.78 -22.66 -5.98
CA GLY A 399 6.69 -23.74 -5.57
C GLY A 399 8.16 -23.55 -5.99
N LYS A 400 8.52 -22.39 -6.56
CA LYS A 400 9.86 -22.07 -7.08
C LYS A 400 10.49 -20.86 -6.40
N TYR A 401 9.68 -19.85 -6.10
CA TYR A 401 10.07 -18.69 -5.30
C TYR A 401 9.94 -19.01 -3.81
N ASP A 402 10.91 -18.53 -3.04
CA ASP A 402 11.01 -18.75 -1.59
C ASP A 402 10.91 -17.39 -0.91
N VAL A 403 9.84 -17.20 -0.13
CA VAL A 403 9.54 -15.91 0.50
C VAL A 403 10.52 -15.61 1.63
N ASP A 404 11.04 -16.64 2.30
CA ASP A 404 11.98 -16.48 3.42
C ASP A 404 13.35 -15.98 2.95
N ILE A 405 13.75 -16.35 1.73
CA ILE A 405 14.99 -15.86 1.09
C ILE A 405 14.79 -14.42 0.57
N GLY A 406 13.59 -14.10 0.07
CA GLY A 406 13.19 -12.80 -0.45
C GLY A 406 13.88 -12.42 -1.78
N SER A 407 13.57 -11.24 -2.32
CA SER A 407 14.14 -10.76 -3.60
C SER A 407 15.35 -9.82 -3.44
N ALA A 408 15.69 -9.45 -2.22
CA ALA A 408 16.70 -8.44 -1.91
C ALA A 408 18.12 -8.88 -2.30
N LYS A 409 18.80 -8.06 -3.13
CA LYS A 409 20.26 -8.11 -3.37
C LYS A 409 20.80 -9.48 -3.78
N ILE A 410 20.02 -10.27 -4.51
CA ILE A 410 20.36 -11.65 -4.90
C ILE A 410 21.71 -11.77 -5.62
N GLU A 411 22.05 -10.85 -6.53
CA GLU A 411 23.35 -10.89 -7.21
C GLU A 411 24.52 -10.47 -6.29
N GLU A 412 24.26 -9.75 -5.20
CA GLU A 412 25.26 -9.49 -4.15
C GLU A 412 25.45 -10.73 -3.27
N LYS A 413 24.35 -11.38 -2.86
CA LYS A 413 24.36 -12.65 -2.13
C LYS A 413 25.11 -13.75 -2.91
N LEU A 414 24.83 -13.87 -4.20
CA LEU A 414 25.52 -14.80 -5.11
C LEU A 414 27.03 -14.52 -5.19
N ARG A 415 27.43 -13.24 -5.28
CA ARG A 415 28.86 -12.84 -5.28
C ARG A 415 29.56 -13.14 -3.96
N LYS A 416 28.84 -13.09 -2.83
CA LYS A 416 29.35 -13.47 -1.51
C LYS A 416 29.44 -14.98 -1.31
N GLY A 417 29.02 -15.79 -2.29
CA GLY A 417 29.05 -17.24 -2.22
C GLY A 417 27.90 -17.85 -1.41
N GLU A 418 26.83 -17.10 -1.14
CA GLU A 418 25.63 -17.63 -0.48
C GLU A 418 24.97 -18.71 -1.35
N ASN A 419 24.52 -19.80 -0.72
CA ASN A 419 23.87 -20.88 -1.44
C ASN A 419 22.40 -20.56 -1.69
N ILE A 420 22.09 -20.10 -2.90
CA ILE A 420 20.72 -19.78 -3.34
C ILE A 420 20.19 -20.97 -4.16
N PRO A 421 18.97 -21.48 -3.90
CA PRO A 421 18.37 -22.53 -4.72
C PRO A 421 18.18 -22.09 -6.19
N ASP A 422 18.44 -22.99 -7.14
CA ASP A 422 18.38 -22.68 -8.57
C ASP A 422 16.99 -22.22 -9.03
N ASN A 423 15.92 -22.83 -8.49
CA ASN A 423 14.54 -22.44 -8.78
C ASN A 423 14.25 -21.00 -8.32
N HIS A 424 14.77 -20.63 -7.15
CA HIS A 424 14.60 -19.30 -6.58
C HIS A 424 15.40 -18.25 -7.37
N LEU A 425 16.64 -18.55 -7.73
CA LEU A 425 17.47 -17.68 -8.56
C LEU A 425 16.83 -17.42 -9.94
N ARG A 426 16.29 -18.47 -10.55
CA ARG A 426 15.55 -18.38 -11.82
C ARG A 426 14.31 -17.50 -11.69
N ALA A 427 13.49 -17.73 -10.65
CA ALA A 427 12.28 -16.96 -10.38
C ALA A 427 12.58 -15.45 -10.36
N ILE A 428 13.62 -15.04 -9.63
CA ILE A 428 13.94 -13.62 -9.44
C ILE A 428 14.50 -12.96 -10.69
N ARG A 429 15.35 -13.67 -11.44
CA ARG A 429 15.92 -13.12 -12.68
C ARG A 429 14.84 -12.95 -13.76
N LEU A 430 13.87 -13.86 -13.83
CA LEU A 430 12.74 -13.80 -14.75
C LEU A 430 11.72 -12.71 -14.39
N THR A 431 11.59 -12.34 -13.11
CA THR A 431 10.67 -11.27 -12.67
C THR A 431 11.27 -9.87 -12.74
N ARG A 432 12.53 -9.71 -13.16
CA ARG A 432 13.08 -8.38 -13.43
C ARG A 432 12.28 -7.67 -14.51
N GLU A 433 11.97 -6.41 -14.30
CA GLU A 433 11.06 -5.63 -15.15
C GLU A 433 11.47 -5.70 -16.63
N GLU A 434 12.75 -5.52 -16.92
CA GLU A 434 13.30 -5.52 -18.27
C GLU A 434 13.34 -6.89 -18.95
N VAL A 435 13.50 -7.95 -18.17
CA VAL A 435 13.46 -9.34 -18.64
C VAL A 435 12.02 -9.71 -18.95
N LEU A 436 11.13 -9.52 -17.97
CA LEU A 436 9.71 -9.80 -18.08
C LEU A 436 9.08 -9.06 -19.26
N TYR A 437 9.42 -7.78 -19.46
CA TYR A 437 8.99 -7.01 -20.62
C TYR A 437 9.31 -7.72 -21.95
N ASN A 438 10.53 -8.23 -22.09
CA ASN A 438 10.96 -8.92 -23.30
C ASN A 438 10.39 -10.33 -23.43
N ILE A 439 10.11 -11.04 -22.34
CA ILE A 439 9.37 -12.31 -22.35
C ILE A 439 7.94 -12.08 -22.87
N LEU A 440 7.25 -11.08 -22.34
CA LEU A 440 5.88 -10.76 -22.77
C LEU A 440 5.82 -10.23 -24.21
N ARG A 441 6.91 -9.64 -24.73
CA ARG A 441 7.05 -9.34 -26.16
C ARG A 441 6.95 -10.61 -27.01
N TYR A 442 7.64 -11.69 -26.66
CA TYR A 442 7.53 -12.98 -27.36
C TYR A 442 6.15 -13.61 -27.20
N VAL A 443 5.51 -13.48 -26.04
CA VAL A 443 4.12 -13.92 -25.84
C VAL A 443 3.17 -13.16 -26.76
N ARG A 444 3.28 -11.83 -26.85
CA ARG A 444 2.50 -11.02 -27.79
C ARG A 444 2.73 -11.47 -29.23
N ASP A 445 3.98 -11.66 -29.64
CA ASP A 445 4.31 -12.04 -31.02
C ASP A 445 3.81 -13.46 -31.34
N CYS A 446 3.82 -14.37 -30.37
CA CYS A 446 3.18 -15.69 -30.46
C CYS A 446 1.68 -15.58 -30.75
N ILE A 447 0.97 -14.72 -29.99
CA ILE A 447 -0.47 -14.50 -30.15
C ILE A 447 -0.77 -13.91 -31.53
N LYS A 448 -0.04 -12.85 -31.92
CA LYS A 448 -0.21 -12.22 -33.25
C LYS A 448 0.01 -13.21 -34.39
N ARG A 449 1.08 -14.00 -34.30
CA ARG A 449 1.40 -15.03 -35.30
C ARG A 449 0.29 -16.06 -35.41
N TYR A 450 -0.28 -16.51 -34.29
CA TYR A 450 -1.39 -17.46 -34.30
C TYR A 450 -2.63 -16.89 -34.99
N PHE A 451 -3.03 -15.66 -34.67
CA PHE A 451 -4.15 -15.00 -35.36
C PHE A 451 -3.91 -14.88 -36.87
N LEU A 452 -2.71 -14.46 -37.27
CA LEU A 452 -2.38 -14.26 -38.67
C LEU A 452 -2.33 -15.58 -39.46
N LEU A 453 -1.62 -16.59 -38.95
CA LEU A 453 -1.34 -17.82 -39.69
C LEU A 453 -2.41 -18.91 -39.51
N ALA A 454 -2.92 -19.11 -38.28
CA ALA A 454 -3.86 -20.19 -38.00
C ALA A 454 -5.32 -19.74 -38.20
N MET A 455 -5.64 -18.48 -37.90
CA MET A 455 -7.00 -17.95 -38.04
C MET A 455 -7.20 -17.07 -39.28
N GLY A 456 -6.13 -16.74 -40.01
CA GLY A 456 -6.20 -15.86 -41.19
C GLY A 456 -6.68 -14.43 -40.86
N LYS A 457 -6.55 -14.01 -39.59
CA LYS A 457 -7.12 -12.75 -39.08
C LYS A 457 -6.00 -11.78 -38.73
N SER A 458 -6.06 -10.57 -39.29
CA SER A 458 -5.24 -9.45 -38.83
C SER A 458 -5.90 -8.81 -37.62
N VAL A 459 -5.18 -8.74 -36.50
CA VAL A 459 -5.66 -8.13 -35.23
C VAL A 459 -4.63 -7.12 -34.76
N GLU A 460 -5.10 -5.96 -34.32
CA GLU A 460 -4.27 -4.91 -33.74
C GLU A 460 -3.71 -5.33 -32.36
N ASP A 461 -2.49 -4.91 -32.02
CA ASP A 461 -1.83 -5.26 -30.75
C ASP A 461 -2.71 -4.97 -29.53
N LYS A 462 -3.39 -3.83 -29.57
CA LYS A 462 -4.25 -3.34 -28.48
C LYS A 462 -5.52 -4.20 -28.28
N GLU A 463 -5.91 -5.01 -29.26
CA GLU A 463 -7.18 -5.76 -29.23
C GLU A 463 -6.97 -7.25 -29.02
N LEU A 464 -5.72 -7.71 -28.90
CA LEU A 464 -5.40 -9.15 -28.86
C LEU A 464 -6.22 -9.88 -27.80
N PHE A 465 -6.28 -9.36 -26.57
CA PHE A 465 -6.96 -10.00 -25.44
C PHE A 465 -8.48 -9.83 -25.46
N GLN A 466 -9.03 -9.11 -26.43
CA GLN A 466 -10.48 -8.91 -26.61
C GLN A 466 -11.14 -10.03 -27.41
N TYR A 467 -10.33 -10.95 -27.96
CA TYR A 467 -10.80 -12.13 -28.67
C TYR A 467 -10.51 -13.38 -27.84
N LYS A 468 -11.48 -14.28 -27.74
CA LYS A 468 -11.33 -15.54 -27.02
C LYS A 468 -10.25 -16.41 -27.65
N PHE A 469 -9.25 -16.78 -26.87
CA PHE A 469 -8.14 -17.63 -27.29
C PHE A 469 -8.54 -19.11 -27.22
N PRO A 470 -8.27 -19.89 -28.27
CA PRO A 470 -8.44 -21.33 -28.22
C PRO A 470 -7.40 -21.97 -27.30
N GLU A 471 -7.70 -23.14 -26.73
CA GLU A 471 -6.79 -23.85 -25.83
C GLU A 471 -5.43 -24.19 -26.49
N GLN A 472 -5.41 -24.39 -27.81
CA GLN A 472 -4.16 -24.58 -28.55
C GLN A 472 -3.23 -23.36 -28.41
N LEU A 473 -3.78 -22.14 -28.52
CA LEU A 473 -3.00 -20.93 -28.36
C LEU A 473 -2.50 -20.78 -26.91
N TRP A 474 -3.31 -21.13 -25.91
CA TRP A 474 -2.85 -21.18 -24.53
C TRP A 474 -1.71 -22.18 -24.33
N GLY A 475 -1.75 -23.33 -24.99
CA GLY A 475 -0.65 -24.29 -25.02
C GLY A 475 0.63 -23.70 -25.61
N HIS A 476 0.53 -22.97 -26.72
CA HIS A 476 1.68 -22.28 -27.33
C HIS A 476 2.27 -21.21 -26.42
N ILE A 477 1.43 -20.37 -25.79
CA ILE A 477 1.88 -19.35 -24.83
C ILE A 477 2.61 -19.99 -23.66
N ARG A 478 2.05 -21.07 -23.09
CA ARG A 478 2.68 -21.81 -21.99
C ARG A 478 4.06 -22.34 -22.38
N LYS A 479 4.18 -22.95 -23.57
CA LYS A 479 5.46 -23.43 -24.10
C LYS A 479 6.50 -22.32 -24.24
N VAL A 480 6.12 -21.16 -24.78
CA VAL A 480 7.03 -20.01 -24.90
C VAL A 480 7.56 -19.59 -23.54
N ILE A 481 6.69 -19.46 -22.53
CA ILE A 481 7.09 -19.11 -21.16
C ILE A 481 8.00 -20.19 -20.56
N GLN A 482 7.64 -21.46 -20.70
CA GLN A 482 8.40 -22.61 -20.18
C GLN A 482 9.79 -22.72 -20.81
N ASN A 483 9.87 -22.65 -22.14
CA ASN A 483 11.12 -22.80 -22.87
C ASN A 483 12.07 -21.64 -22.57
N ILE A 484 11.57 -20.41 -22.42
CA ILE A 484 12.39 -19.30 -21.91
C ILE A 484 12.81 -19.56 -20.47
N ALA A 485 11.88 -19.92 -19.57
CA ALA A 485 12.18 -20.13 -18.16
C ALA A 485 13.20 -21.26 -17.90
N ASN A 486 13.22 -22.29 -18.75
CA ASN A 486 14.12 -23.44 -18.62
C ASN A 486 15.55 -23.17 -19.13
N MET A 487 15.84 -22.00 -19.70
CA MET A 487 17.18 -21.71 -20.21
C MET A 487 18.24 -21.76 -19.08
N PRO A 488 19.41 -22.37 -19.33
CA PRO A 488 20.49 -22.45 -18.33
C PRO A 488 21.01 -21.08 -17.85
N LEU A 489 20.80 -20.03 -18.64
CA LEU A 489 21.26 -18.67 -18.34
C LEU A 489 20.77 -18.17 -16.98
N TRP A 490 19.57 -18.58 -16.54
CA TRP A 490 18.94 -18.10 -15.31
C TRP A 490 19.61 -18.65 -14.06
N ILE A 491 20.23 -19.83 -14.15
CA ILE A 491 20.89 -20.50 -13.02
C ILE A 491 22.42 -20.35 -13.08
N ASN A 492 22.94 -19.66 -14.09
CA ASN A 492 24.38 -19.46 -14.23
C ASN A 492 24.92 -18.66 -13.04
N ARG A 493 25.91 -19.26 -12.35
CA ARG A 493 26.56 -18.72 -11.14
C ARG A 493 27.94 -18.11 -11.41
N ASP A 494 28.43 -18.12 -12.64
CA ASP A 494 29.68 -17.46 -13.00
C ASP A 494 29.59 -15.98 -12.65
N THR A 495 30.45 -15.52 -11.74
CA THR A 495 30.36 -14.18 -11.15
C THR A 495 30.68 -13.08 -12.16
N GLY A 496 31.53 -13.36 -13.15
CA GLY A 496 31.87 -12.43 -14.22
C GLY A 496 30.71 -12.26 -15.20
N LEU A 497 30.17 -13.38 -15.70
CA LEU A 497 29.04 -13.38 -16.62
C LEU A 497 27.76 -12.85 -15.95
N SER A 498 27.49 -13.29 -14.71
CA SER A 498 26.35 -12.81 -13.94
C SER A 498 26.42 -11.31 -13.69
N SER A 499 27.58 -10.76 -13.31
CA SER A 499 27.74 -9.32 -13.13
C SER A 499 27.60 -8.55 -14.44
N ALA A 500 27.97 -9.13 -15.57
CA ALA A 500 27.83 -8.49 -16.89
C ALA A 500 26.38 -8.48 -17.42
N ILE A 501 25.61 -9.53 -17.11
CA ILE A 501 24.22 -9.70 -17.58
C ILE A 501 23.21 -9.09 -16.61
N PHE A 502 23.40 -9.38 -15.33
CA PHE A 502 22.46 -9.09 -14.26
C PHE A 502 22.95 -7.98 -13.31
N GLY A 503 24.15 -7.43 -13.55
CA GLY A 503 24.65 -6.26 -12.84
C GLY A 503 24.06 -4.95 -13.38
N GLY A 504 23.88 -3.96 -12.50
CA GLY A 504 23.24 -2.69 -12.83
C GLY A 504 21.77 -2.81 -13.25
N LYS A 505 21.11 -1.68 -13.47
CA LYS A 505 19.76 -1.65 -14.03
C LYS A 505 19.88 -1.63 -15.57
N GLN A 506 19.65 -2.78 -16.20
CA GLN A 506 19.71 -2.90 -17.66
C GLN A 506 18.44 -2.35 -18.32
N SER A 507 18.55 -1.90 -19.57
CA SER A 507 17.42 -1.33 -20.32
C SER A 507 16.59 -2.41 -21.02
N TYR A 508 15.40 -2.05 -21.52
CA TYR A 508 14.60 -2.95 -22.35
C TYR A 508 15.34 -3.33 -23.64
N ASP A 509 16.07 -2.39 -24.25
CA ASP A 509 16.85 -2.63 -25.47
C ASP A 509 18.04 -3.56 -25.26
N TYR A 510 18.63 -3.55 -24.05
CA TYR A 510 19.69 -4.49 -23.69
C TYR A 510 19.20 -5.94 -23.81
N TRP A 511 18.08 -6.25 -23.14
CA TRP A 511 17.50 -7.59 -23.15
C TRP A 511 16.88 -7.96 -24.48
N LYS A 512 16.33 -6.98 -25.20
CA LYS A 512 15.88 -7.16 -26.58
C LYS A 512 17.03 -7.62 -27.47
N THR A 513 18.17 -6.93 -27.42
CA THR A 513 19.36 -7.27 -28.22
C THR A 513 19.90 -8.64 -27.84
N LEU A 514 19.96 -8.94 -26.54
CA LEU A 514 20.40 -10.22 -26.01
C LEU A 514 19.50 -11.36 -26.49
N PHE A 515 18.18 -11.22 -26.40
CA PHE A 515 17.26 -12.25 -26.88
C PHE A 515 17.25 -12.34 -28.41
N ASP A 516 17.32 -11.23 -29.16
CA ASP A 516 17.28 -11.25 -30.62
C ASP A 516 18.56 -11.84 -31.23
N THR A 517 19.74 -11.62 -30.61
CA THR A 517 21.05 -11.97 -31.20
C THR A 517 21.84 -13.04 -30.44
N GLY A 518 21.47 -13.29 -29.18
CA GLY A 518 22.25 -14.11 -28.24
C GLY A 518 23.46 -13.41 -27.61
N LYS A 519 23.69 -12.13 -27.94
CA LYS A 519 24.83 -11.34 -27.46
C LYS A 519 24.37 -10.06 -26.77
N THR A 520 25.13 -9.61 -25.78
CA THR A 520 24.91 -8.27 -25.19
C THR A 520 25.18 -7.18 -26.23
N PRO A 521 24.68 -5.93 -26.04
CA PRO A 521 25.05 -4.80 -26.90
C PRO A 521 26.56 -4.55 -27.00
N GLN A 522 27.33 -4.98 -25.99
CA GLN A 522 28.79 -4.90 -25.96
C GLN A 522 29.47 -6.10 -26.65
N GLY A 523 28.72 -7.01 -27.26
CA GLY A 523 29.23 -8.14 -28.03
C GLY A 523 29.55 -9.39 -27.22
N VAL A 524 29.26 -9.43 -25.92
CA VAL A 524 29.50 -10.61 -25.06
C VAL A 524 28.49 -11.71 -25.41
N ALA A 525 28.97 -12.90 -25.74
CA ALA A 525 28.10 -14.05 -26.04
C ALA A 525 27.48 -14.62 -24.76
N VAL A 526 26.14 -14.64 -24.71
CA VAL A 526 25.36 -15.13 -23.55
C VAL A 526 24.57 -16.38 -23.93
N LEU A 527 24.01 -16.39 -25.14
CA LEU A 527 23.33 -17.53 -25.73
C LEU A 527 24.09 -17.97 -26.99
N PRO A 528 24.02 -19.27 -27.34
CA PRO A 528 24.67 -19.77 -28.56
C PRO A 528 24.08 -19.16 -29.84
N LYS A 529 22.81 -18.74 -29.79
CA LYS A 529 22.10 -18.02 -30.85
C LYS A 529 20.95 -17.21 -30.23
N GLY A 530 20.42 -16.25 -31.00
CA GLY A 530 19.20 -15.53 -30.63
C GLY A 530 17.98 -16.46 -30.54
N LEU A 531 16.98 -16.04 -29.79
CA LEU A 531 15.73 -16.75 -29.59
C LEU A 531 14.85 -16.63 -30.83
N SER A 532 14.51 -17.77 -31.41
CA SER A 532 13.50 -17.88 -32.47
C SER A 532 12.17 -18.33 -31.86
N LEU A 533 11.08 -17.70 -32.29
CA LEU A 533 9.74 -18.11 -31.86
C LEU A 533 9.40 -19.55 -32.30
N ASP A 534 9.93 -20.02 -33.44
CA ASP A 534 9.75 -21.41 -33.87
C ASP A 534 10.34 -22.41 -32.87
N GLU A 535 11.53 -22.11 -32.37
CA GLU A 535 12.24 -22.95 -31.39
C GLU A 535 11.59 -22.90 -30.01
N LEU A 536 10.94 -21.78 -29.67
CA LEU A 536 10.20 -21.65 -28.43
C LEU A 536 8.85 -22.37 -28.47
N LEU A 537 8.35 -22.76 -29.65
CA LEU A 537 7.07 -23.44 -29.83
C LEU A 537 7.21 -24.97 -29.98
N THR A 538 8.40 -25.44 -30.35
CA THR A 538 8.78 -26.86 -30.25
C THR A 538 8.87 -27.24 -28.78
#